data_AF-A0A934KJV4-F1
#
_entry.id   AF-A0A934KJV4-F1
#
_cell.length_a   1.000
_cell.length_b   1.000
_cell.length_c   1.000
_cell.angle_alpha   90.00
_cell.angle_beta   90.00
_cell.angle_gamma   90.00
#
_symmetry.space_group_name_H-M   'P 1'
#
loop_
_entity.id
_entity.type
_entity.pdbx_description
1 polymer ?
#
loop_
_entity_poly.entity_id
_entity_poly.type
_entity_poly.pdbx_seq_one_letter_code
_entity_poly.pdbx_strand_id
1 'polypeptide(L)' 'MDSVVRAAWTAIDQRDWDTLKPLLHPYLHWTGQYGQAVRGRTKVLARLALTQPTEPPSDHELRDGQIYRWVESHWSS' A
#
# COMPACT_ATOMS: atom_id res chain seq x y z
N MET A 1 -3.80 4.69 12.82
CA MET A 1 -2.96 4.51 11.62
C MET A 1 -1.56 5.04 11.87
N ASP A 2 -0.56 4.17 11.75
CA ASP A 2 0.85 4.48 11.98
C ASP A 2 1.34 5.63 11.08
N SER A 3 2.35 6.36 11.54
CA SER A 3 2.92 7.50 10.79
C SER A 3 3.43 7.09 9.42
N VAL A 4 4.05 5.92 9.31
CA VAL A 4 4.55 5.32 8.05
C VAL A 4 3.40 5.10 7.07
N VAL A 5 2.28 4.54 7.53
CA VAL A 5 1.12 4.25 6.68
C VAL A 5 0.46 5.55 6.23
N ARG A 6 0.42 6.57 7.10
CA ARG A 6 -0.12 7.90 6.75
C ARG A 6 0.72 8.59 5.69
N ALA A 7 2.05 8.54 5.82
CA ALA A 7 2.97 9.06 4.82
C ALA A 7 2.83 8.31 3.49
N ALA A 8 2.71 6.98 3.53
CA ALA A 8 2.50 6.18 2.33
C ALA A 8 1.16 6.51 1.65
N TRP A 9 0.09 6.68 2.41
CA TRP A 9 -1.21 7.11 1.89
C TRP A 9 -1.13 8.46 1.18
N THR A 10 -0.51 9.45 1.82
CA THR A 10 -0.28 10.77 1.20
C THR A 10 0.57 10.67 -0.08
N ALA A 11 1.62 9.85 -0.07
CA ALA A 11 2.46 9.65 -1.25
C ALA A 11 1.71 8.95 -2.40
N ILE A 12 0.81 8.00 -2.09
CA ILE A 12 -0.06 7.35 -3.09
C ILE A 12 -1.02 8.36 -3.72
N ASP A 13 -1.68 9.18 -2.90
CA ASP A 13 -2.61 10.24 -3.33
C ASP A 13 -1.91 11.24 -4.25
N GLN A 14 -0.69 11.67 -3.88
CA GLN A 14 0.13 12.61 -4.63
C GLN A 14 0.89 11.99 -5.82
N ARG A 15 0.83 10.67 -6.01
CA ARG A 15 1.67 9.91 -6.96
C ARG A 15 3.17 10.15 -6.78
N ASP A 16 3.59 10.42 -5.55
CA ASP A 16 4.99 10.60 -5.18
C ASP A 16 5.66 9.23 -4.94
N TRP A 17 6.08 8.60 -6.03
CA TRP A 17 6.70 7.27 -5.99
C TRP A 17 8.07 7.25 -5.32
N ASP A 18 8.79 8.37 -5.35
CA ASP A 18 10.11 8.49 -4.74
C ASP A 18 9.98 8.51 -3.22
N THR A 19 8.99 9.21 -2.67
CA THR A 19 8.65 9.17 -1.24
C THR A 19 8.01 7.84 -0.84
N LEU A 20 7.18 7.23 -1.71
CA LEU A 20 6.50 5.98 -1.38
C LEU A 20 7.46 4.79 -1.31
N LYS A 21 8.37 4.64 -2.28
CA LYS A 21 9.25 3.48 -2.42
C LYS A 21 10.05 3.10 -1.16
N PRO A 22 10.65 4.01 -0.38
CA PRO A 22 11.36 3.65 0.85
C PRO A 22 10.42 3.25 2.01
N LEU A 23 9.13 3.58 1.94
CA LEU A 23 8.14 3.20 2.96
C LEU A 23 7.61 1.77 2.75
N LEU A 24 7.79 1.21 1.55
CA LEU A 24 7.32 -0.12 1.19
C LEU A 24 8.43 -1.16 1.37
N HIS A 25 8.13 -2.23 2.12
CA HIS A 25 9.07 -3.33 2.30
C HIS A 25 9.33 -4.04 0.96
N PRO A 26 10.56 -4.51 0.67
CA PRO A 26 10.86 -5.22 -0.58
C PRO A 26 9.93 -6.40 -0.85
N TYR A 27 9.55 -7.12 0.21
CA TYR A 27 8.64 -8.28 0.18
C TYR A 27 7.18 -7.95 0.55
N LEU A 28 6.73 -6.72 0.30
CA LEU A 28 5.36 -6.28 0.58
C LEU A 28 4.29 -7.24 0.02
N HIS A 29 3.29 -7.55 0.84
CA HIS A 29 2.06 -8.24 0.45
C HIS A 29 0.91 -7.23 0.41
N TRP A 30 0.36 -6.97 -0.77
CA TRP A 30 -0.77 -6.08 -0.97
C TRP A 30 -2.02 -6.88 -1.35
N THR A 31 -3.08 -6.78 -0.56
CA THR A 31 -4.40 -7.34 -0.88
C THR A 31 -5.31 -6.20 -1.30
N GLY A 32 -5.77 -6.24 -2.55
CA GLY A 32 -6.69 -5.23 -3.08
C GLY A 32 -8.13 -5.50 -2.66
N GLN A 33 -9.02 -4.55 -2.95
CA GLN A 33 -10.43 -4.54 -2.52
C GLN A 33 -11.25 -5.80 -2.88
N TYR A 34 -10.86 -6.54 -3.94
CA TYR A 34 -11.53 -7.77 -4.37
C TYR A 34 -10.73 -9.04 -3.99
N GLY A 35 -9.83 -8.94 -3.02
CA GLY A 35 -9.00 -10.04 -2.54
C GLY A 35 -7.81 -10.39 -3.45
N GLN A 36 -7.60 -9.66 -4.55
CA GLN A 36 -6.44 -9.88 -5.42
C GLN A 36 -5.14 -9.54 -4.69
N ALA A 37 -4.23 -10.50 -4.64
CA ALA A 37 -2.93 -10.34 -3.97
C ALA A 37 -1.83 -9.96 -4.96
N VAL A 38 -1.10 -8.89 -4.66
CA VAL A 38 0.13 -8.46 -5.35
C VAL A 38 1.30 -8.55 -4.37
N ARG A 39 2.38 -9.21 -4.78
CA ARG A 39 3.57 -9.40 -3.94
C ARG A 39 4.79 -8.70 -4.52
N GLY A 40 5.56 -8.07 -3.63
CA GLY A 40 6.82 -7.40 -3.93
C GLY A 40 6.62 -5.94 -4.32
N ARG A 41 7.51 -5.08 -3.79
CA ARG A 41 7.44 -3.62 -3.94
C ARG A 41 7.28 -3.17 -5.40
N THR A 42 8.08 -3.71 -6.32
CA THR A 42 8.05 -3.29 -7.74
C THR A 42 6.69 -3.55 -8.39
N LYS A 43 6.07 -4.71 -8.12
CA LYS A 43 4.76 -5.05 -8.69
C LYS A 43 3.65 -4.20 -8.08
N VAL A 44 3.74 -3.92 -6.79
CA VAL A 44 2.79 -3.02 -6.10
C VAL A 44 2.87 -1.61 -6.67
N LEU A 45 4.07 -1.04 -6.83
CA LEU A 45 4.24 0.28 -7.45
C LEU A 45 3.68 0.33 -8.88
N ALA A 46 3.96 -0.70 -9.69
CA ALA A 46 3.41 -0.80 -11.05
C ALA A 46 1.87 -0.85 -11.05
N ARG A 47 1.26 -1.58 -10.12
CA ARG A 47 -0.20 -1.61 -9.94
C ARG A 47 -0.75 -0.24 -9.51
N LEU A 48 -0.12 0.42 -8.54
CA LEU A 48 -0.56 1.72 -8.03
C LEU A 48 -0.47 2.83 -9.08
N ALA A 49 0.48 2.74 -10.02
CA ALA A 49 0.55 3.65 -11.15
C ALA A 49 -0.65 3.53 -12.10
N LEU A 50 -1.32 2.37 -12.15
CA LEU A 50 -2.50 2.11 -12.97
C LEU A 50 -3.81 2.36 -12.21
N THR A 51 -3.85 2.01 -10.93
CA THR A 51 -5.07 2.08 -10.11
C THR A 51 -4.71 2.39 -8.67
N GLN A 52 -5.21 3.53 -8.18
CA GLN A 52 -5.06 3.93 -6.78
C GLN A 52 -6.16 3.29 -5.92
N PRO A 53 -5.85 2.91 -4.67
CA PRO A 53 -6.87 2.59 -3.68
C PRO A 53 -7.77 3.81 -3.42
N THR A 54 -9.07 3.58 -3.22
CA THR A 54 -10.06 4.64 -2.95
C THR A 54 -10.17 4.99 -1.47
N GLU A 55 -9.71 4.10 -0.60
CA GLU A 55 -9.77 4.25 0.85
C GLU A 55 -8.42 3.86 1.50
N PRO A 56 -8.12 4.39 2.70
CA PRO A 56 -7.03 3.91 3.52
C PRO A 56 -7.11 2.39 3.75
N PRO A 57 -6.00 1.73 4.13
CA PRO A 57 -6.02 0.31 4.39
C PRO A 57 -6.92 -0.02 5.57
N SER A 58 -7.67 -1.12 5.47
CA SER A 58 -8.44 -1.69 6.58
C SER A 58 -7.54 -2.43 7.58
N ASP A 59 -6.42 -2.97 7.10
CA ASP A 59 -5.41 -3.65 7.91
C ASP A 59 -4.02 -3.46 7.30
N HIS A 60 -3.00 -3.38 8.14
CA HIS A 60 -1.62 -3.21 7.72
C HIS A 60 -0.64 -3.82 8.73
N GLU A 61 0.56 -4.13 8.27
CA GLU A 61 1.65 -4.63 9.12
C GLU A 61 2.95 -3.94 8.74
N LEU A 62 3.70 -3.52 9.77
CA LEU A 62 5.03 -2.96 9.60
C LEU A 62 6.10 -3.99 9.93
N ARG A 63 7.18 -3.99 9.14
CA ARG A 63 8.41 -4.74 9.39
C ARG A 63 9.59 -3.83 9.09
N ASP A 64 10.50 -3.70 10.06
CA ASP A 64 11.69 -2.84 9.94
C ASP A 64 11.34 -1.39 9.54
N GLY A 65 10.26 -0.86 10.12
CA GLY A 65 9.75 0.49 9.85
C GLY A 65 9.10 0.68 8.48
N GLN A 66 8.94 -0.38 7.68
CA GLN A 66 8.36 -0.37 6.35
C GLN A 66 7.06 -1.17 6.31
N ILE A 67 6.18 -0.85 5.38
CA ILE A 67 4.92 -1.58 5.18
C ILE A 67 5.24 -2.94 4.57
N TYR A 68 5.00 -3.99 5.34
CA TYR A 68 5.11 -5.39 4.93
C TYR A 68 3.79 -5.96 4.44
N ARG A 69 2.66 -5.51 5.00
CA ARG A 69 1.32 -5.92 4.58
C ARG A 69 0.40 -4.72 4.45
N TRP A 70 -0.41 -4.70 3.40
CA TRP A 70 -1.46 -3.70 3.17
C TRP A 70 -2.72 -4.43 2.69
N VAL A 71 -3.85 -4.19 3.35
CA VAL A 71 -5.15 -4.74 2.97
C VAL A 71 -6.09 -3.57 2.71
N GLU A 72 -6.58 -3.44 1.49
CA GLU A 72 -7.60 -2.44 1.15
C GLU A 72 -8.91 -2.74 1.89
N SER A 73 -9.69 -1.71 2.20
CA SER A 73 -11.07 -1.90 2.67
C SER A 73 -11.88 -2.64 1.62
N HIS A 74 -12.63 -3.63 2.06
CA HIS A 74 -13.65 -4.27 1.23
C HIS A 74 -14.94 -3.49 1.48
N TRP A 75 -15.44 -2.77 0.49
CA TRP A 75 -16.79 -2.20 0.60
C TRP A 75 -17.80 -3.35 0.71
N SER A 76 -18.48 -3.43 1.84
CA SER A 76 -19.70 -4.23 1.97
C SER A 76 -20.85 -3.28 1.62
N SER A 77 -21.63 -3.63 0.59
CA SER A 77 -22.72 -2.84 -0.02
C SER A 77 -23.55 -2.02 0.96
#